data_AF-A0A842W2E4-F1
#
_entry.id   AF-A0A842W2E4-F1
#
_cell.length_a   1.000
_cell.length_b   1.000
_cell.length_c   1.000
_cell.angle_alpha   90.00
_cell.angle_beta   90.00
_cell.angle_gamma   90.00
#
_symmetry.space_group_name_H-M   'P 1'
#
loop_
_entity.id
_entity.type
_entity.pdbx_description
1 polymer ?
#
loop_
_entity_poly.entity_id
_entity_poly.type
_entity_poly.pdbx_seq_one_letter_code
_entity_poly.pdbx_strand_id
1 'polypeptide(L)'
;NSISKGIVFQSNKSKNYSLVRLKPETSDDDRDSELKSHYSTTVGKLNRYLRVGTEDIFQVAFEDVGRNYAYLNQGYTVSGELAVIMPYNKRGFISKKIRDKETRKKLKGVINKVSVDDFGILIRTAAKYASEIEILREIQKLRDRYLKIESKINQSKSTIGQIISEYVSTNYLLPSTSKLKMDKIRSQIVPTVALHHSIKAAPYSNNTLHMKVLNLIESVVNETGMLDFNQAINDKFIRFYYNNLYAPRQFLNIYHNKINGRNITLRPGILKKIERDRSVPNALKIILRRNLTGHGLYDGLNIPIEKNDYAISVFTSGNMYYETIYYSKNNELKGRYFNINTPLFLSSNGIHYNDLEIDVIEPLNKPREIIDKGLLDKAFELNLISEQLYNKSIDTAEKLRSGEILSELDKKNRRSRLYRKREKQDTEKMEKDQKEDDKETGSDSEEE
;
A
#
# COMPACT_ATOMS: atom_id res chain seq x y z
N ASN A 1 -19.96 -8.33 -0.99
CA ASN A 1 -21.33 -8.89 -1.00
C ASN A 1 -22.44 -7.88 -0.73
N SER A 2 -22.16 -6.57 -0.65
CA SER A 2 -23.24 -5.58 -0.60
C SER A 2 -24.10 -5.64 -1.86
N ILE A 3 -25.39 -5.34 -1.72
CA ILE A 3 -26.35 -5.22 -2.81
C ILE A 3 -26.68 -3.75 -2.95
N SER A 4 -26.58 -3.23 -4.17
CA SER A 4 -26.77 -1.82 -4.49
C SER A 4 -27.65 -1.67 -5.73
N LYS A 5 -28.44 -0.61 -5.78
CA LYS A 5 -29.01 -0.12 -7.04
C LYS A 5 -27.94 0.73 -7.73
N GLY A 6 -27.64 0.43 -8.98
CA GLY A 6 -26.61 1.12 -9.74
C GLY A 6 -27.10 1.56 -11.12
N ILE A 7 -26.42 2.56 -11.69
CA ILE A 7 -26.68 3.06 -13.04
C ILE A 7 -25.43 2.92 -13.91
N VAL A 8 -25.59 2.37 -15.11
CA VAL A 8 -24.50 2.20 -16.06
C VAL A 8 -24.17 3.56 -16.69
N PHE A 9 -22.96 4.08 -16.48
CA PHE A 9 -22.53 5.37 -17.03
C PHE A 9 -21.54 5.22 -18.20
N GLN A 10 -20.86 4.07 -18.31
CA GLN A 10 -19.93 3.78 -19.39
C GLN A 10 -19.95 2.30 -19.73
N SER A 11 -19.94 1.96 -21.02
CA SER A 11 -19.91 0.56 -21.47
C SER A 11 -19.01 0.38 -22.68
N ASN A 12 -18.49 -0.84 -22.85
CA ASN A 12 -17.74 -1.22 -24.03
C ASN A 12 -18.27 -2.56 -24.57
N LYS A 13 -18.91 -2.51 -25.74
CA LYS A 13 -19.52 -3.67 -26.37
C LYS A 13 -18.49 -4.69 -26.85
N SER A 14 -17.39 -4.25 -27.45
CA SER A 14 -16.36 -5.15 -27.99
C SER A 14 -15.59 -5.90 -26.89
N LYS A 15 -15.30 -5.21 -25.77
CA LYS A 15 -14.65 -5.79 -24.58
C LYS A 15 -15.64 -6.42 -23.59
N ASN A 16 -16.94 -6.42 -23.90
CA ASN A 16 -18.02 -6.98 -23.09
C ASN A 16 -17.99 -6.57 -21.60
N TYR A 17 -17.88 -5.28 -21.31
CA TYR A 17 -17.95 -4.78 -19.93
C TYR A 17 -18.77 -3.48 -19.80
N SER A 18 -19.22 -3.22 -18.56
CA SER A 18 -19.91 -1.99 -18.17
C SER A 18 -19.36 -1.47 -16.84
N LEU A 19 -19.28 -0.15 -16.71
CA LEU A 19 -19.01 0.54 -15.45
C LEU A 19 -20.32 1.10 -14.90
N VAL A 20 -20.55 0.81 -13.63
CA VAL A 20 -21.79 1.08 -12.93
C VAL A 20 -21.48 2.02 -11.79
N ARG A 21 -22.22 3.11 -11.67
CA ARG A 21 -22.14 4.00 -10.52
C ARG A 21 -23.01 3.45 -9.39
N LEU A 22 -22.43 3.36 -8.19
CA LEU A 22 -23.02 2.72 -7.00
C LEU A 22 -23.41 3.73 -5.91
N LYS A 23 -23.20 5.02 -6.14
CA LYS A 23 -23.62 6.13 -5.28
C LYS A 23 -24.31 7.21 -6.11
N PRO A 24 -25.20 8.02 -5.51
CA PRO A 24 -25.75 9.19 -6.19
C PRO A 24 -24.64 10.11 -6.69
N GLU A 25 -24.90 10.88 -7.75
CA GLU A 25 -24.09 12.07 -8.02
C GLU A 25 -24.35 13.06 -6.85
N THR A 26 -23.28 13.43 -6.15
CA THR A 26 -23.31 14.58 -5.25
C THR A 26 -23.17 15.84 -6.10
N SER A 27 -23.69 16.98 -5.65
CA SER A 27 -23.28 18.27 -6.21
C SER A 27 -21.78 18.42 -5.96
N ASP A 28 -20.97 18.20 -7.00
CA ASP A 28 -19.51 18.02 -6.95
C ASP A 28 -18.70 19.29 -6.63
N ASP A 29 -19.33 20.35 -6.10
CA ASP A 29 -18.67 21.62 -5.74
C ASP A 29 -18.20 21.68 -4.27
N ASP A 30 -18.44 20.64 -3.46
CA ASP A 30 -17.93 20.57 -2.09
C ASP A 30 -16.63 19.76 -2.01
N ARG A 31 -15.54 20.45 -1.63
CA ARG A 31 -14.21 19.86 -1.39
C ARG A 31 -14.25 18.69 -0.40
N ASP A 32 -15.13 18.72 0.59
CA ASP A 32 -15.25 17.60 1.55
C ASP A 32 -15.78 16.33 0.88
N SER A 33 -16.74 16.48 -0.03
CA SER A 33 -17.31 15.36 -0.81
C SER A 33 -16.24 14.73 -1.71
N GLU A 34 -15.43 15.57 -2.37
CA GLU A 34 -14.32 15.10 -3.21
C GLU A 34 -13.31 14.27 -2.39
N LEU A 35 -12.86 14.79 -1.25
CA LEU A 35 -11.94 14.09 -0.35
C LEU A 35 -12.54 12.78 0.19
N LYS A 36 -13.83 12.76 0.53
CA LYS A 36 -14.52 11.55 0.97
C LYS A 36 -14.62 10.52 -0.16
N SER A 37 -14.87 10.96 -1.39
CA SER A 37 -14.94 10.10 -2.56
C SER A 37 -13.60 9.39 -2.83
N HIS A 38 -12.47 10.06 -2.51
CA HIS A 38 -11.12 9.52 -2.67
C HIS A 38 -10.90 8.18 -1.94
N TYR A 39 -11.57 8.00 -0.79
CA TYR A 39 -11.46 6.80 0.05
C TYR A 39 -12.65 5.85 -0.07
N SER A 40 -13.55 6.08 -1.03
CA SER A 40 -14.75 5.26 -1.15
C SER A 40 -14.93 4.71 -2.55
N THR A 41 -15.30 3.43 -2.65
CA THR A 41 -15.65 2.83 -3.93
C THR A 41 -17.01 3.35 -4.37
N THR A 42 -17.01 4.18 -5.42
CA THR A 42 -18.22 4.76 -6.02
C THR A 42 -18.63 4.06 -7.31
N VAL A 43 -17.72 3.27 -7.88
CA VAL A 43 -17.87 2.60 -9.17
C VAL A 43 -17.76 1.09 -8.99
N GLY A 44 -18.51 0.33 -9.79
CA GLY A 44 -18.33 -1.09 -9.97
C GLY A 44 -18.17 -1.46 -11.43
N LYS A 45 -17.44 -2.55 -11.69
CA LYS A 45 -17.23 -3.12 -13.01
C LYS A 45 -18.01 -4.41 -13.15
N LEU A 46 -18.87 -4.45 -14.15
CA LEU A 46 -19.58 -5.65 -14.60
C LEU A 46 -18.88 -6.22 -15.83
N ASN A 47 -18.52 -7.50 -15.81
CA ASN A 47 -17.93 -8.21 -16.95
C ASN A 47 -19.01 -8.66 -17.96
N ARG A 48 -19.93 -7.74 -18.28
CA ARG A 48 -21.00 -7.90 -19.25
C ARG A 48 -21.35 -6.52 -19.80
N TYR A 49 -21.64 -6.46 -21.10
CA TYR A 49 -22.20 -5.27 -21.71
C TYR A 49 -23.67 -5.04 -21.28
N LEU A 50 -23.95 -3.83 -20.82
CA LEU A 50 -25.28 -3.24 -20.62
C LEU A 50 -25.29 -1.87 -21.31
N ARG A 51 -26.47 -1.38 -21.68
CA ARG A 51 -26.61 -0.06 -22.30
C ARG A 51 -26.33 1.03 -21.26
N VAL A 52 -25.71 2.13 -21.68
CA VAL A 52 -25.57 3.32 -20.83
C VAL A 52 -26.96 3.85 -20.45
N GLY A 53 -27.13 4.26 -19.20
CA GLY A 53 -28.40 4.66 -18.59
C GLY A 53 -29.21 3.49 -18.02
N THR A 54 -28.78 2.23 -18.21
CA THR A 54 -29.47 1.09 -17.57
C THR A 54 -29.28 1.13 -16.06
N GLU A 55 -30.40 1.20 -15.35
CA GLU A 55 -30.46 0.97 -13.91
C GLU A 55 -30.77 -0.50 -13.61
N ASP A 56 -30.05 -1.09 -12.65
CA ASP A 56 -30.29 -2.46 -12.22
C ASP A 56 -29.81 -2.67 -10.78
N ILE A 57 -30.13 -3.84 -10.22
CA ILE A 57 -29.59 -4.33 -8.96
C ILE A 57 -28.27 -5.04 -9.23
N PHE A 58 -27.27 -4.73 -8.42
CA PHE A 58 -25.95 -5.33 -8.50
C PHE A 58 -25.48 -5.81 -7.14
N GLN A 59 -24.82 -6.96 -7.12
CA GLN A 59 -24.14 -7.48 -5.94
C GLN A 59 -22.63 -7.38 -6.12
N VAL A 60 -21.93 -6.84 -5.13
CA VAL A 60 -20.47 -6.81 -5.09
C VAL A 60 -19.95 -8.24 -4.94
N ALA A 61 -19.34 -8.74 -6.01
CA ALA A 61 -18.74 -10.07 -6.11
C ALA A 61 -17.30 -10.09 -5.55
N PHE A 62 -16.55 -9.03 -5.83
CA PHE A 62 -15.21 -8.82 -5.29
C PHE A 62 -15.05 -7.34 -4.99
N GLU A 63 -14.52 -7.01 -3.82
CA GLU A 63 -14.33 -5.65 -3.38
C GLU A 63 -13.27 -4.90 -4.18
N ASP A 64 -13.24 -3.58 -4.01
CA ASP A 64 -12.15 -2.78 -4.53
C ASP A 64 -10.90 -3.02 -3.69
N VAL A 65 -9.83 -3.45 -4.35
CA VAL A 65 -8.51 -3.67 -3.76
C VAL A 65 -7.48 -2.73 -4.40
N GLY A 66 -7.90 -1.48 -4.64
CA GLY A 66 -7.06 -0.43 -5.24
C GLY A 66 -7.20 -0.29 -6.75
N ARG A 67 -8.32 -0.73 -7.33
CA ARG A 67 -8.64 -0.62 -8.76
C ARG A 67 -9.63 0.50 -9.08
N ASN A 68 -10.16 1.19 -8.05
CA ASN A 68 -11.22 2.20 -8.15
C ASN A 68 -12.56 1.67 -8.60
N TYR A 69 -12.73 0.35 -8.53
CA TYR A 69 -14.00 -0.28 -8.76
C TYR A 69 -14.09 -1.62 -8.04
N ALA A 70 -15.28 -1.93 -7.53
CA ALA A 70 -15.64 -3.28 -7.13
C ALA A 70 -16.03 -4.12 -8.35
N TYR A 71 -15.83 -5.43 -8.34
CA TYR A 71 -16.45 -6.29 -9.36
C TYR A 71 -17.89 -6.61 -8.98
N LEU A 72 -18.77 -6.56 -9.97
CA LEU A 72 -20.20 -6.75 -9.80
C LEU A 72 -20.69 -8.01 -10.49
N ASN A 73 -21.68 -8.64 -9.88
CA ASN A 73 -22.65 -9.50 -10.56
C ASN A 73 -23.93 -8.69 -10.79
N GLN A 74 -24.59 -8.95 -11.93
CA GLN A 74 -25.94 -8.45 -12.19
C GLN A 74 -26.93 -9.27 -11.36
N GLY A 75 -27.87 -8.58 -10.72
CA GLY A 75 -28.75 -9.14 -9.71
C GLY A 75 -28.03 -9.41 -8.39
N TYR A 76 -28.64 -10.25 -7.56
CA TYR A 76 -28.08 -10.65 -6.27
C TYR A 76 -28.39 -12.11 -5.95
N THR A 77 -27.68 -12.66 -4.97
CA THR A 77 -27.93 -13.98 -4.40
C THR A 77 -27.93 -13.90 -2.88
N VAL A 78 -28.68 -14.78 -2.22
CA VAL A 78 -28.69 -14.92 -0.75
C VAL A 78 -28.02 -16.22 -0.40
N SER A 79 -26.79 -16.14 0.11
CA SER A 79 -25.92 -17.29 0.35
C SER A 79 -26.01 -17.80 1.78
N GLY A 80 -26.19 -19.12 1.93
CA GLY A 80 -25.96 -19.89 3.16
C GLY A 80 -24.78 -20.85 3.01
N GLU A 81 -24.57 -21.73 4.00
CA GLU A 81 -23.48 -22.71 4.01
C GLU A 81 -23.80 -23.91 3.11
N LEU A 82 -25.06 -24.36 3.13
CA LEU A 82 -25.56 -25.54 2.42
C LEU A 82 -26.29 -25.18 1.11
N ALA A 83 -26.91 -24.01 1.03
CA ALA A 83 -27.73 -23.57 -0.10
C ALA A 83 -27.53 -22.08 -0.44
N VAL A 84 -27.98 -21.69 -1.62
CA VAL A 84 -28.01 -20.30 -2.10
C VAL A 84 -29.35 -20.04 -2.79
N ILE A 85 -30.03 -18.96 -2.43
CA ILE A 85 -31.23 -18.49 -3.14
C ILE A 85 -30.82 -17.57 -4.29
N MET A 86 -31.43 -17.77 -5.46
CA MET A 86 -31.22 -17.03 -6.70
C MET A 86 -32.55 -16.44 -7.21
N PRO A 87 -32.84 -15.17 -6.90
CA PRO A 87 -34.09 -14.49 -7.29
C PRO A 87 -34.34 -14.51 -8.81
N TYR A 88 -33.32 -14.22 -9.61
CA TYR A 88 -33.45 -14.05 -11.07
C TYR A 88 -33.33 -15.36 -11.86
N ASN A 89 -33.30 -16.52 -11.20
CA ASN A 89 -33.20 -17.81 -11.87
C ASN A 89 -34.05 -18.84 -11.13
N LYS A 90 -35.27 -19.10 -11.59
CA LYS A 90 -36.28 -19.97 -10.96
C LYS A 90 -36.03 -21.48 -11.15
N ARG A 91 -34.76 -21.91 -11.11
CA ARG A 91 -34.38 -23.31 -11.28
C ARG A 91 -33.61 -23.81 -10.06
N GLY A 92 -33.79 -25.10 -9.76
CA GLY A 92 -33.01 -25.82 -8.77
C GLY A 92 -31.73 -26.38 -9.38
N PHE A 93 -30.59 -26.12 -8.74
CA PHE A 93 -29.28 -26.61 -9.13
C PHE A 93 -28.59 -27.33 -7.98
N ILE A 94 -27.76 -28.30 -8.32
CA ILE A 94 -26.85 -28.97 -7.38
C ILE A 94 -25.43 -28.71 -7.86
N SER A 95 -24.55 -28.30 -6.94
CA SER A 95 -23.12 -28.07 -7.18
C SER A 95 -22.53 -29.15 -8.10
N LYS A 96 -21.80 -28.72 -9.15
CA LYS A 96 -21.11 -29.62 -10.08
C LYS A 96 -20.01 -30.46 -9.40
N LYS A 97 -19.57 -30.06 -8.20
CA LYS A 97 -18.59 -30.80 -7.40
C LYS A 97 -19.18 -32.05 -6.73
N ILE A 98 -20.51 -32.13 -6.60
CA ILE A 98 -21.20 -33.33 -6.09
C ILE A 98 -21.49 -34.24 -7.28
N ARG A 99 -20.67 -35.29 -7.46
CA ARG A 99 -20.80 -36.26 -8.57
C ARG A 99 -21.54 -37.53 -8.18
N ASP A 100 -21.60 -37.85 -6.89
CA ASP A 100 -22.24 -39.06 -6.38
C ASP A 100 -23.74 -39.10 -6.73
N LYS A 101 -24.17 -40.18 -7.41
CA LYS A 101 -25.51 -40.29 -7.97
C LYS A 101 -26.59 -40.35 -6.87
N GLU A 102 -26.31 -41.07 -5.78
CA GLU A 102 -27.25 -41.25 -4.69
C GLU A 102 -27.47 -39.94 -3.92
N THR A 103 -26.38 -39.25 -3.56
CA THR A 103 -26.42 -37.91 -2.97
C THR A 103 -27.18 -36.94 -3.87
N ARG A 104 -26.92 -36.93 -5.18
CA ARG A 104 -27.64 -36.05 -6.12
C ARG A 104 -29.13 -36.38 -6.17
N LYS A 105 -29.53 -37.65 -6.10
CA LYS A 105 -30.94 -38.07 -6.05
C LYS A 105 -31.61 -37.55 -4.78
N LYS A 106 -30.95 -37.72 -3.61
CA LYS A 106 -31.41 -37.17 -2.32
C LYS A 106 -31.61 -35.66 -2.38
N LEU A 107 -30.57 -34.92 -2.82
CA LEU A 107 -30.62 -33.45 -2.90
C LEU A 107 -31.64 -32.94 -3.92
N LYS A 108 -31.86 -33.67 -5.01
CA LYS A 108 -32.95 -33.35 -5.95
C LYS A 108 -34.32 -33.51 -5.29
N GLY A 109 -34.48 -34.52 -4.43
CA GLY A 109 -35.67 -34.66 -3.58
C GLY A 109 -35.89 -33.44 -2.69
N VAL A 110 -34.83 -32.91 -2.07
CA VAL A 110 -34.90 -31.67 -1.27
C VAL A 110 -35.34 -30.47 -2.12
N ILE A 111 -34.73 -30.29 -3.30
CA ILE A 111 -35.10 -29.20 -4.22
C ILE A 111 -36.58 -29.29 -4.60
N ASN A 112 -37.09 -30.49 -4.92
CA ASN A 112 -38.49 -30.66 -5.32
C ASN A 112 -39.48 -30.38 -4.18
N LYS A 113 -39.07 -30.53 -2.91
CA LYS A 113 -39.89 -30.21 -1.74
C LYS A 113 -39.98 -28.70 -1.47
N VAL A 114 -39.07 -27.92 -2.04
CA VAL A 114 -39.06 -26.47 -1.88
C VAL A 114 -39.63 -25.85 -3.15
N SER A 115 -40.79 -25.18 -3.04
CA SER A 115 -41.33 -24.40 -4.16
C SER A 115 -40.32 -23.33 -4.57
N VAL A 116 -39.96 -23.32 -5.85
CA VAL A 116 -39.04 -22.37 -6.50
C VAL A 116 -39.78 -21.34 -7.36
N ASP A 117 -41.08 -21.14 -7.09
CA ASP A 117 -41.95 -20.30 -7.92
C ASP A 117 -41.51 -18.83 -7.91
N ASP A 118 -40.96 -18.38 -6.79
CA ASP A 118 -40.48 -17.01 -6.58
C ASP A 118 -38.97 -16.86 -6.83
N PHE A 119 -38.18 -17.92 -6.59
CA PHE A 119 -36.71 -17.91 -6.68
C PHE A 119 -36.17 -19.32 -6.93
N GLY A 120 -34.99 -19.45 -7.54
CA GLY A 120 -34.30 -20.74 -7.60
C GLY A 120 -33.34 -20.97 -6.46
N ILE A 121 -32.84 -22.19 -6.38
CA ILE A 121 -31.99 -22.67 -5.30
C ILE A 121 -30.77 -23.37 -5.88
N LEU A 122 -29.57 -23.06 -5.37
CA LEU A 122 -28.35 -23.81 -5.62
C LEU A 122 -27.91 -24.52 -4.34
N ILE A 123 -27.89 -25.84 -4.37
CA ILE A 123 -27.33 -26.66 -3.28
C ILE A 123 -25.80 -26.71 -3.41
N ARG A 124 -25.10 -26.30 -2.34
CA ARG A 124 -23.64 -26.19 -2.25
C ARG A 124 -22.99 -27.54 -1.94
N THR A 125 -21.68 -27.61 -2.11
CA THR A 125 -20.89 -28.85 -1.87
C THR A 125 -21.00 -29.33 -0.42
N ALA A 126 -21.09 -28.42 0.56
CA ALA A 126 -21.19 -28.76 1.98
C ALA A 126 -22.46 -29.57 2.31
N ALA A 127 -23.55 -29.37 1.56
CA ALA A 127 -24.81 -30.08 1.75
C ALA A 127 -24.70 -31.61 1.57
N LYS A 128 -23.61 -32.11 0.96
CA LYS A 128 -23.33 -33.56 0.89
C LYS A 128 -23.28 -34.19 2.29
N TYR A 129 -22.79 -33.45 3.29
CA TYR A 129 -22.59 -33.94 4.65
C TYR A 129 -23.75 -33.59 5.60
N ALA A 130 -24.77 -32.89 5.10
CA ALA A 130 -25.92 -32.48 5.88
C ALA A 130 -27.09 -33.45 5.73
N SER A 131 -27.88 -33.56 6.80
CA SER A 131 -29.20 -34.18 6.76
C SER A 131 -30.15 -33.33 5.91
N GLU A 132 -31.21 -33.96 5.40
CA GLU A 132 -32.25 -33.25 4.66
C GLU A 132 -32.92 -32.15 5.51
N ILE A 133 -33.12 -32.42 6.80
CA ILE A 133 -33.75 -31.49 7.75
C ILE A 133 -32.89 -30.23 7.92
N GLU A 134 -31.56 -30.37 8.02
CA GLU A 134 -30.64 -29.22 8.12
C GLU A 134 -30.69 -28.35 6.87
N ILE A 135 -30.72 -28.97 5.69
CA ILE A 135 -30.80 -28.25 4.41
C ILE A 135 -32.12 -27.47 4.33
N LEU A 136 -33.25 -28.11 4.64
CA LEU A 136 -34.57 -27.45 4.63
C LEU A 136 -34.66 -26.30 5.64
N ARG A 137 -34.10 -26.49 6.85
CA ARG A 137 -34.03 -25.41 7.85
C ARG A 137 -33.19 -24.23 7.36
N GLU A 138 -32.05 -24.48 6.72
CA GLU A 138 -31.24 -23.39 6.16
C GLU A 138 -31.98 -22.67 5.03
N ILE A 139 -32.61 -23.41 4.12
CA ILE A 139 -33.40 -22.84 3.02
C ILE A 139 -34.51 -21.93 3.57
N GLN A 140 -35.20 -22.34 4.63
CA GLN A 140 -36.23 -21.50 5.26
C GLN A 140 -35.63 -20.20 5.80
N LYS A 141 -34.50 -20.26 6.51
CA LYS A 141 -33.79 -19.06 6.99
C LYS A 141 -33.37 -18.15 5.83
N LEU A 142 -32.89 -18.73 4.73
CA LEU A 142 -32.53 -17.99 3.52
C LEU A 142 -33.75 -17.34 2.88
N ARG A 143 -34.91 -18.00 2.89
CA ARG A 143 -36.18 -17.44 2.39
C ARG A 143 -36.60 -16.22 3.19
N ASP A 144 -36.56 -16.29 4.51
CA ASP A 144 -36.90 -15.15 5.36
C ASP A 144 -35.96 -13.97 5.12
N ARG A 145 -34.66 -14.25 4.90
CA ARG A 145 -33.65 -13.24 4.55
C ARG A 145 -33.90 -12.66 3.14
N TYR A 146 -34.24 -13.50 2.17
CA TYR A 146 -34.62 -13.09 0.81
C TYR A 146 -35.80 -12.11 0.83
N LEU A 147 -36.87 -12.44 1.56
CA LEU A 147 -38.06 -11.57 1.67
C LEU A 147 -37.72 -10.21 2.30
N LYS A 148 -36.84 -10.20 3.32
CA LYS A 148 -36.35 -8.95 3.93
C LYS A 148 -35.54 -8.11 2.93
N ILE A 149 -34.67 -8.74 2.12
CA ILE A 149 -33.89 -8.06 1.10
C ILE A 149 -34.79 -7.50 -0.01
N GLU A 150 -35.75 -8.29 -0.50
CA GLU A 150 -36.73 -7.85 -1.51
C GLU A 150 -37.55 -6.65 -1.02
N SER A 151 -37.99 -6.68 0.24
CA SER A 151 -38.69 -5.54 0.83
C SER A 151 -37.84 -4.26 0.80
N LYS A 152 -36.56 -4.34 1.17
CA LYS A 152 -35.62 -3.20 1.11
C LYS A 152 -35.35 -2.73 -0.32
N ILE A 153 -35.21 -3.65 -1.27
CA ILE A 153 -35.03 -3.32 -2.69
C ILE A 153 -36.26 -2.57 -3.22
N ASN A 154 -37.46 -3.04 -2.89
CA ASN A 154 -38.71 -2.41 -3.30
C ASN A 154 -38.91 -1.02 -2.69
N GLN A 155 -38.46 -0.80 -1.44
CA GLN A 155 -38.48 0.51 -0.79
C GLN A 155 -37.46 1.49 -1.39
N SER A 156 -36.35 0.99 -1.94
CA SER A 156 -35.22 1.81 -2.44
C SER A 156 -35.29 2.05 -3.97
N LYS A 157 -36.47 1.86 -4.58
CA LYS A 157 -36.62 1.86 -6.05
C LYS A 157 -36.19 3.13 -6.75
N SER A 158 -36.18 4.29 -6.11
CA SER A 158 -35.85 5.57 -6.74
C SER A 158 -34.39 6.01 -6.56
N THR A 159 -33.61 5.37 -5.68
CA THR A 159 -32.32 5.91 -5.24
C THR A 159 -31.17 5.00 -5.67
N ILE A 160 -30.21 5.56 -6.42
CA ILE A 160 -28.92 4.89 -6.67
C ILE A 160 -28.14 4.84 -5.35
N GLY A 161 -27.60 3.67 -5.01
CA GLY A 161 -26.94 3.52 -3.72
C GLY A 161 -26.91 2.10 -3.19
N GLN A 162 -26.20 1.93 -2.09
CA GLN A 162 -26.20 0.69 -1.32
C GLN A 162 -27.57 0.48 -0.67
N ILE A 163 -28.17 -0.70 -0.88
CA ILE A 163 -29.45 -1.11 -0.30
C ILE A 163 -29.20 -1.92 0.98
N ILE A 164 -28.29 -2.89 0.91
CA ILE A 164 -27.93 -3.72 2.06
C ILE A 164 -26.45 -4.12 1.98
N SER A 165 -25.78 -4.13 3.13
CA SER A 165 -24.47 -4.74 3.30
C SER A 165 -24.49 -5.58 4.57
N GLU A 166 -24.43 -6.90 4.40
CA GLU A 166 -24.52 -7.84 5.52
C GLU A 166 -23.14 -8.29 6.01
N TYR A 167 -22.10 -7.97 5.25
CA TYR A 167 -20.72 -8.32 5.56
C TYR A 167 -19.86 -7.08 5.42
N VAL A 168 -19.01 -6.85 6.42
CA VAL A 168 -17.94 -5.88 6.34
C VAL A 168 -16.66 -6.65 6.01
N SER A 169 -15.93 -6.14 5.03
CA SER A 169 -14.58 -6.60 4.73
C SER A 169 -13.65 -5.41 4.90
N THR A 170 -12.48 -5.67 5.46
CA THR A 170 -11.51 -4.64 5.79
C THR A 170 -10.14 -5.08 5.28
N ASN A 171 -9.53 -4.24 4.46
CA ASN A 171 -8.18 -4.43 3.95
C ASN A 171 -7.20 -3.65 4.83
N TYR A 172 -6.20 -4.34 5.38
CA TYR A 172 -5.18 -3.73 6.23
C TYR A 172 -3.86 -3.55 5.47
N LEU A 173 -3.37 -2.32 5.40
CA LEU A 173 -2.04 -2.01 4.87
C LEU A 173 -1.00 -2.09 6.00
N LEU A 174 -0.27 -3.20 6.05
CA LEU A 174 0.70 -3.44 7.13
C LEU A 174 2.07 -2.82 6.81
N PRO A 175 2.53 -1.80 7.58
CA PRO A 175 3.86 -1.22 7.42
C PRO A 175 4.97 -2.17 7.89
N SER A 176 6.23 -1.81 7.59
CA SER A 176 7.40 -2.59 8.02
C SER A 176 7.45 -2.81 9.53
N THR A 177 7.08 -1.79 10.32
CA THR A 177 7.06 -1.83 11.79
C THR A 177 6.09 -2.88 12.32
N SER A 178 4.89 -3.00 11.73
CA SER A 178 3.92 -4.03 12.09
C SER A 178 4.44 -5.43 11.75
N LYS A 179 5.07 -5.61 10.59
CA LYS A 179 5.67 -6.89 10.18
C LYS A 179 6.80 -7.33 11.11
N LEU A 180 7.67 -6.40 11.53
CA LEU A 180 8.70 -6.66 12.53
C LEU A 180 8.12 -7.02 13.89
N LYS A 181 7.02 -6.38 14.29
CA LYS A 181 6.32 -6.73 15.54
C LYS A 181 5.68 -8.12 15.44
N MET A 182 5.13 -8.49 14.30
CA MET A 182 4.60 -9.83 14.04
C MET A 182 5.71 -10.89 14.07
N ASP A 183 6.89 -10.61 13.50
CA ASP A 183 8.07 -11.47 13.63
C ASP A 183 8.40 -11.71 15.12
N LYS A 184 8.43 -10.64 15.93
CA LYS A 184 8.72 -10.71 17.38
C LYS A 184 7.67 -11.49 18.17
N ILE A 185 6.38 -11.35 17.85
CA ILE A 185 5.31 -12.10 18.52
C ILE A 185 5.42 -13.59 18.15
N ARG A 186 5.63 -13.88 16.86
CA ARG A 186 5.76 -15.26 16.38
C ARG A 186 6.99 -15.94 16.98
N SER A 187 8.11 -15.22 17.11
CA SER A 187 9.36 -15.75 17.69
C SER A 187 9.24 -16.17 19.16
N GLN A 188 8.18 -15.78 19.86
CA GLN A 188 7.90 -16.25 21.24
C GLN A 188 7.36 -17.68 21.29
N ILE A 189 6.83 -18.19 20.17
CA ILE A 189 6.15 -19.49 20.09
C ILE A 189 6.87 -20.41 19.11
N VAL A 190 7.27 -19.89 17.97
CA VAL A 190 7.96 -20.63 16.91
C VAL A 190 9.20 -19.85 16.50
N PRO A 191 10.38 -20.48 16.46
CA PRO A 191 11.58 -19.81 15.96
C PRO A 191 11.34 -19.11 14.63
N THR A 192 11.70 -17.84 14.56
CA THR A 192 11.32 -16.96 13.45
C THR A 192 12.54 -16.14 13.03
N VAL A 193 12.93 -16.30 11.77
CA VAL A 193 13.98 -15.48 11.15
C VAL A 193 13.52 -14.02 11.08
N ALA A 194 14.43 -13.08 11.30
CA ALA A 194 14.14 -11.67 11.08
C ALA A 194 13.65 -11.41 9.65
N LEU A 195 12.71 -10.47 9.50
CA LEU A 195 12.06 -10.12 8.23
C LEU A 195 11.15 -11.22 7.66
N HIS A 196 10.77 -12.23 8.44
CA HIS A 196 9.91 -13.33 7.97
C HIS A 196 8.61 -12.85 7.31
N HIS A 197 7.80 -12.04 8.01
CA HIS A 197 6.54 -11.54 7.45
C HIS A 197 6.77 -10.60 6.27
N SER A 198 7.86 -9.85 6.33
CA SER A 198 8.34 -8.97 5.27
C SER A 198 8.65 -9.75 3.97
N ILE A 199 9.43 -10.81 4.05
CA ILE A 199 9.81 -11.64 2.90
C ILE A 199 8.59 -12.41 2.36
N LYS A 200 7.74 -12.96 3.25
CA LYS A 200 6.52 -13.69 2.83
C LYS A 200 5.50 -12.78 2.14
N ALA A 201 5.39 -11.52 2.57
CA ALA A 201 4.50 -10.53 1.96
C ALA A 201 5.03 -9.96 0.63
N ALA A 202 6.27 -10.26 0.23
CA ALA A 202 6.82 -9.78 -1.03
C ALA A 202 6.07 -10.39 -2.24
N PRO A 203 5.79 -9.61 -3.29
CA PRO A 203 5.15 -10.14 -4.50
C PRO A 203 6.03 -11.22 -5.16
N TYR A 204 5.42 -12.27 -5.74
CA TYR A 204 6.13 -13.36 -6.43
C TYR A 204 7.16 -14.12 -5.56
N SER A 205 7.02 -14.08 -4.24
CA SER A 205 7.99 -14.63 -3.28
C SER A 205 8.24 -16.14 -3.44
N ASN A 206 7.24 -16.92 -3.85
CA ASN A 206 7.23 -18.39 -3.83
C ASN A 206 8.41 -19.11 -4.51
N ASN A 207 9.16 -18.48 -5.43
CA ASN A 207 10.33 -19.11 -6.07
C ASN A 207 11.63 -18.28 -5.97
N THR A 208 11.66 -17.27 -5.09
CA THR A 208 12.85 -16.44 -4.89
C THR A 208 13.92 -17.16 -4.05
N LEU A 209 15.21 -16.86 -4.29
CA LEU A 209 16.31 -17.36 -3.46
C LEU A 209 16.07 -17.06 -1.97
N HIS A 210 15.59 -15.86 -1.67
CA HIS A 210 15.32 -15.39 -0.32
C HIS A 210 14.24 -16.23 0.39
N MET A 211 13.15 -16.60 -0.31
CA MET A 211 12.16 -17.53 0.23
C MET A 211 12.71 -18.94 0.40
N LYS A 212 13.55 -19.43 -0.52
CA LYS A 212 14.18 -20.74 -0.39
C LYS A 212 15.09 -20.81 0.83
N VAL A 213 15.90 -19.77 1.05
CA VAL A 213 16.76 -19.66 2.23
C VAL A 213 15.92 -19.52 3.50
N LEU A 214 14.86 -18.71 3.49
CA LEU A 214 13.93 -18.60 4.62
C LEU A 214 13.32 -19.96 4.98
N ASN A 215 12.79 -20.69 3.99
CA ASN A 215 12.19 -22.00 4.19
C ASN A 215 13.21 -23.04 4.66
N LEU A 216 14.44 -23.00 4.14
CA LEU A 216 15.53 -23.88 4.60
C LEU A 216 15.84 -23.64 6.08
N ILE A 217 15.98 -22.37 6.48
CA ILE A 217 16.24 -22.03 7.87
C ILE A 217 15.05 -22.47 8.75
N GLU A 218 13.80 -22.24 8.30
CA GLU A 218 12.61 -22.73 8.99
C GLU A 218 12.61 -24.27 9.15
N SER A 219 13.01 -25.03 8.13
CA SER A 219 13.11 -26.50 8.19
C SER A 219 14.16 -26.97 9.19
N VAL A 220 15.38 -26.44 9.08
CA VAL A 220 16.49 -26.77 9.99
C VAL A 220 16.09 -26.53 11.44
N VAL A 221 15.35 -25.45 11.68
CA VAL A 221 15.00 -25.08 13.04
C VAL A 221 13.84 -25.89 13.60
N ASN A 222 12.88 -26.28 12.76
CA ASN A 222 11.86 -27.27 13.16
C ASN A 222 12.48 -28.63 13.49
N GLU A 223 13.48 -29.07 12.72
CA GLU A 223 14.16 -30.36 12.92
C GLU A 223 15.06 -30.39 14.16
N THR A 224 15.75 -29.27 14.43
CA THR A 224 16.75 -29.19 15.51
C THR A 224 16.15 -28.76 16.85
N GLY A 225 14.90 -28.27 16.87
CA GLY A 225 14.22 -27.80 18.09
C GLY A 225 14.91 -26.60 18.76
N MET A 226 15.86 -25.95 18.08
CA MET A 226 16.73 -24.94 18.67
C MET A 226 15.93 -23.70 19.09
N LEU A 227 15.65 -23.64 20.39
CA LEU A 227 15.06 -22.51 21.11
C LEU A 227 16.01 -21.29 21.14
N ASP A 228 17.32 -21.50 20.98
CA ASP A 228 18.32 -20.43 20.83
C ASP A 228 18.59 -20.11 19.36
N PHE A 229 17.61 -19.46 18.74
CA PHE A 229 17.78 -18.81 17.45
C PHE A 229 18.72 -17.60 17.61
N ASN A 230 20.02 -17.87 17.65
CA ASN A 230 21.02 -16.89 18.03
C ASN A 230 20.90 -15.61 17.19
N GLN A 231 21.02 -14.46 17.87
CA GLN A 231 21.09 -13.14 17.23
C GLN A 231 22.11 -13.11 16.08
N ALA A 232 23.18 -13.91 16.18
CA ALA A 232 24.18 -14.09 15.13
C ALA A 232 23.63 -14.69 13.81
N ILE A 233 22.68 -15.64 13.86
CA ILE A 233 22.04 -16.19 12.65
C ILE A 233 21.13 -15.15 12.03
N ASN A 234 20.34 -14.43 12.84
CA ASN A 234 19.53 -13.31 12.35
C ASN A 234 20.40 -12.23 11.70
N ASP A 235 21.49 -11.82 12.34
CA ASP A 235 22.42 -10.84 11.78
C ASP A 235 23.06 -11.32 10.48
N LYS A 236 23.49 -12.59 10.41
CA LYS A 236 24.01 -13.19 9.17
C LYS A 236 22.96 -13.26 8.08
N PHE A 237 21.74 -13.67 8.40
CA PHE A 237 20.63 -13.75 7.45
C PHE A 237 20.27 -12.38 6.91
N ILE A 238 20.15 -11.35 7.75
CA ILE A 238 19.81 -10.00 7.28
C ILE A 238 20.94 -9.42 6.43
N ARG A 239 22.21 -9.67 6.80
CA ARG A 239 23.36 -9.30 5.96
C ARG A 239 23.27 -9.99 4.60
N PHE A 240 23.05 -11.31 4.58
CA PHE A 240 22.87 -12.09 3.35
C PHE A 240 21.71 -11.55 2.52
N TYR A 241 20.53 -11.40 3.12
CA TYR A 241 19.31 -10.91 2.47
C TYR A 241 19.58 -9.58 1.77
N TYR A 242 20.09 -8.58 2.49
CA TYR A 242 20.33 -7.26 1.90
C TYR A 242 21.51 -7.20 0.93
N ASN A 243 22.57 -7.98 1.13
CA ASN A 243 23.69 -8.02 0.17
C ASN A 243 23.30 -8.68 -1.15
N ASN A 244 22.38 -9.64 -1.10
CA ASN A 244 21.92 -10.39 -2.28
C ASN A 244 20.61 -9.86 -2.85
N LEU A 245 19.95 -8.92 -2.16
CA LEU A 245 18.75 -8.28 -2.67
C LEU A 245 19.08 -7.53 -3.95
N TYR A 246 20.20 -6.79 -3.96
CA TYR A 246 20.39 -5.69 -4.88
C TYR A 246 21.83 -5.48 -5.37
N ALA A 247 22.05 -5.62 -6.68
CA ALA A 247 23.31 -5.29 -7.32
C ALA A 247 23.40 -3.79 -7.66
N PRO A 248 24.56 -3.13 -7.51
CA PRO A 248 24.75 -1.75 -7.98
C PRO A 248 24.34 -1.58 -9.45
N ARG A 249 23.77 -0.42 -9.79
CA ARG A 249 23.30 -0.04 -11.14
C ARG A 249 22.08 -0.79 -11.69
N GLN A 250 21.49 -1.72 -10.94
CA GLN A 250 20.20 -2.28 -11.33
C GLN A 250 19.07 -1.23 -11.18
N PHE A 251 17.95 -1.48 -11.86
CA PHE A 251 16.73 -0.71 -11.64
C PHE A 251 15.96 -1.23 -10.44
N LEU A 252 15.48 -0.32 -9.60
CA LEU A 252 14.59 -0.62 -8.48
C LEU A 252 13.23 0.02 -8.66
N ASN A 253 12.19 -0.80 -8.55
CA ASN A 253 10.82 -0.31 -8.51
C ASN A 253 10.56 0.39 -7.17
N ILE A 254 9.64 1.34 -7.20
CA ILE A 254 9.17 2.06 -6.03
C ILE A 254 7.66 1.87 -6.00
N TYR A 255 7.18 1.14 -5.00
CA TYR A 255 5.76 0.85 -4.79
C TYR A 255 5.19 1.81 -3.76
N HIS A 256 4.32 2.69 -4.26
CA HIS A 256 3.64 3.72 -3.52
C HIS A 256 2.21 3.25 -3.24
N ASN A 257 1.98 2.70 -2.03
CA ASN A 257 0.67 2.22 -1.63
C ASN A 257 -0.12 3.38 -1.00
N LYS A 258 -1.21 3.80 -1.64
CA LYS A 258 -2.12 4.83 -1.13
C LYS A 258 -3.03 4.28 -0.03
N ILE A 259 -3.52 5.15 0.85
CA ILE A 259 -4.41 4.75 1.97
C ILE A 259 -5.73 4.15 1.42
N ASN A 260 -6.22 4.64 0.28
CA ASN A 260 -7.39 4.08 -0.41
C ASN A 260 -7.15 2.71 -1.07
N GLY A 261 -5.99 2.09 -0.86
CA GLY A 261 -5.64 0.75 -1.35
C GLY A 261 -5.01 0.74 -2.75
N ARG A 262 -4.95 1.87 -3.48
CA ARG A 262 -4.28 1.93 -4.78
C ARG A 262 -2.79 1.60 -4.63
N ASN A 263 -2.29 0.68 -5.46
CA ASN A 263 -0.87 0.41 -5.55
C ASN A 263 -0.32 1.07 -6.81
N ILE A 264 0.48 2.12 -6.63
CA ILE A 264 1.09 2.87 -7.72
C ILE A 264 2.56 2.45 -7.81
N THR A 265 2.95 1.86 -8.93
CA THR A 265 4.37 1.65 -9.23
C THR A 265 4.93 2.93 -9.84
N LEU A 266 5.71 3.69 -9.07
CA LEU A 266 6.40 4.86 -9.59
C LEU A 266 7.51 4.43 -10.54
N ARG A 267 7.96 5.38 -11.37
CA ARG A 267 9.06 5.15 -12.31
C ARG A 267 10.29 4.60 -11.56
N PRO A 268 10.83 3.46 -12.01
CA PRO A 268 11.99 2.85 -11.37
C PRO A 268 13.20 3.79 -11.35
N GLY A 269 14.03 3.64 -10.32
CA GLY A 269 15.28 4.36 -10.19
C GLY A 269 16.50 3.47 -10.39
N ILE A 270 17.55 4.00 -10.99
CA ILE A 270 18.85 3.33 -11.06
C ILE A 270 19.49 3.39 -9.68
N LEU A 271 19.77 2.22 -9.10
CA LEU A 271 20.46 2.14 -7.82
C LEU A 271 21.89 2.69 -7.95
N LYS A 272 22.16 3.79 -7.24
CA LYS A 272 23.49 4.41 -7.19
C LYS A 272 24.31 3.93 -6.01
N LYS A 273 23.69 3.85 -4.83
CA LYS A 273 24.39 3.49 -3.60
C LYS A 273 23.43 2.86 -2.59
N ILE A 274 23.95 1.88 -1.84
CA ILE A 274 23.35 1.40 -0.59
C ILE A 274 24.37 1.67 0.50
N GLU A 275 23.97 2.39 1.53
CA GLU A 275 24.75 2.64 2.74
C GLU A 275 24.09 1.89 3.89
N ARG A 276 24.90 1.20 4.70
CA ARG A 276 24.43 0.59 5.95
C ARG A 276 24.72 1.54 7.09
N ASP A 277 23.72 1.84 7.88
CA ASP A 277 23.97 2.47 9.17
C ASP A 277 24.40 1.38 10.16
N ARG A 278 25.64 1.46 10.66
CA ARG A 278 26.18 0.48 11.59
C ARG A 278 25.66 0.69 13.02
N SER A 279 25.08 1.86 13.32
CA SER A 279 24.56 2.20 14.64
C SER A 279 23.14 1.71 14.89
N VAL A 280 22.36 1.50 13.82
CA VAL A 280 20.98 1.02 13.89
C VAL A 280 20.87 -0.35 13.21
N PRO A 281 20.45 -1.41 13.92
CA PRO A 281 20.29 -2.73 13.33
C PRO A 281 19.39 -2.68 12.10
N ASN A 282 19.89 -3.21 10.98
CA ASN A 282 19.14 -3.38 9.73
C ASN A 282 18.74 -2.08 9.02
N ALA A 283 19.29 -0.94 9.45
CA ALA A 283 19.04 0.33 8.81
C ALA A 283 19.85 0.45 7.52
N LEU A 284 19.13 0.62 6.41
CA LEU A 284 19.70 0.87 5.10
C LEU A 284 19.34 2.26 4.63
N LYS A 285 20.25 2.85 3.88
CA LYS A 285 20.00 4.06 3.11
C LYS A 285 20.26 3.77 1.65
N ILE A 286 19.25 3.96 0.83
CA ILE A 286 19.25 3.66 -0.60
C ILE A 286 19.15 4.96 -1.36
N ILE A 287 20.10 5.16 -2.29
CA ILE A 287 20.16 6.34 -3.15
C ILE A 287 19.86 5.89 -4.58
N LEU A 288 18.74 6.37 -5.12
CA LEU A 288 18.31 6.11 -6.50
C LEU A 288 18.51 7.37 -7.35
N ARG A 289 18.94 7.19 -8.60
CA ARG A 289 18.83 8.22 -9.63
C ARG A 289 17.68 7.88 -10.57
N ARG A 290 16.75 8.79 -10.73
CA ARG A 290 15.61 8.67 -11.65
C ARG A 290 15.77 9.70 -12.76
N ASN A 291 15.72 9.25 -14.02
CA ASN A 291 15.67 10.16 -15.16
C ASN A 291 14.21 10.56 -15.40
N LEU A 292 13.95 11.85 -15.53
CA LEU A 292 12.60 12.37 -15.74
C LEU A 292 12.36 12.57 -17.24
N THR A 293 11.13 12.29 -17.68
CA THR A 293 10.68 12.65 -19.03
C THR A 293 10.13 14.06 -18.97
N GLY A 294 10.50 14.93 -19.91
CA GLY A 294 10.16 16.35 -19.94
C GLY A 294 8.68 16.68 -20.18
N HIS A 295 7.78 16.00 -19.47
CA HIS A 295 6.33 16.20 -19.51
C HIS A 295 5.82 16.23 -18.07
N GLY A 296 4.94 17.19 -17.77
CA GLY A 296 4.35 17.38 -16.44
C GLY A 296 5.10 18.38 -15.57
N LEU A 297 4.67 18.45 -14.31
CA LEU A 297 5.23 19.31 -13.28
C LEU A 297 5.92 18.46 -12.22
N TYR A 298 6.89 19.04 -11.52
CA TYR A 298 7.43 18.44 -10.30
C TYR A 298 6.35 18.35 -9.23
N ASP A 299 6.31 17.21 -8.53
CA ASP A 299 5.36 16.93 -7.45
C ASP A 299 5.38 18.07 -6.41
N GLY A 300 4.24 18.76 -6.25
CA GLY A 300 4.04 19.87 -5.31
C GLY A 300 4.75 21.19 -5.64
N LEU A 301 5.80 21.21 -6.47
CA LEU A 301 6.60 22.42 -6.74
C LEU A 301 6.02 23.32 -7.84
N ASN A 302 5.07 22.82 -8.65
CA ASN A 302 4.46 23.53 -9.77
C ASN A 302 5.48 24.10 -10.80
N ILE A 303 6.63 23.43 -10.95
CA ILE A 303 7.68 23.77 -11.91
C ILE A 303 7.64 22.74 -13.06
N PRO A 304 7.77 23.13 -14.34
CA PRO A 304 7.81 22.20 -15.45
C PRO A 304 9.07 21.32 -15.41
N ILE A 305 8.86 20.03 -15.70
CA ILE A 305 9.93 19.07 -15.90
C ILE A 305 10.50 19.25 -17.30
N GLU A 306 11.80 19.51 -17.40
CA GLU A 306 12.48 19.62 -18.68
C GLU A 306 13.10 18.29 -19.11
N LYS A 307 13.38 18.17 -20.42
CA LYS A 307 14.01 16.98 -20.96
C LYS A 307 15.42 16.81 -20.36
N ASN A 308 15.72 15.60 -19.90
CA ASN A 308 16.98 15.21 -19.25
C ASN A 308 17.16 15.74 -17.82
N ASP A 309 16.13 16.34 -17.22
CA ASP A 309 16.10 16.56 -15.78
C ASP A 309 16.16 15.20 -15.06
N TYR A 310 16.71 15.24 -13.84
CA TYR A 310 16.85 14.03 -13.05
C TYR A 310 16.54 14.29 -11.58
N ALA A 311 16.17 13.22 -10.89
CA ALA A 311 15.90 13.23 -9.47
C ALA A 311 16.85 12.28 -8.75
N ILE A 312 17.29 12.69 -7.56
CA ILE A 312 17.98 11.83 -6.61
C ILE A 312 17.01 11.55 -5.46
N SER A 313 16.54 10.31 -5.35
CA SER A 313 15.67 9.89 -4.26
C SER A 313 16.47 9.13 -3.21
N VAL A 314 16.35 9.56 -1.95
CA VAL A 314 17.02 8.97 -0.80
C VAL A 314 15.99 8.33 0.12
N PHE A 315 16.10 7.03 0.27
CA PHE A 315 15.23 6.19 1.08
C PHE A 315 16.02 5.67 2.29
N THR A 316 15.59 6.01 3.50
CA THR A 316 16.26 5.56 4.74
C THR A 316 15.31 4.69 5.55
N SER A 317 15.74 3.47 5.87
CA SER A 317 14.99 2.53 6.70
C SER A 317 14.65 3.15 8.06
N GLY A 318 13.43 2.94 8.52
CA GLY A 318 12.94 3.48 9.79
C GLY A 318 12.41 4.91 9.71
N ASN A 319 12.82 5.71 8.72
CA ASN A 319 12.27 7.05 8.53
C ASN A 319 10.82 6.97 8.05
N MET A 320 10.01 7.91 8.52
CA MET A 320 8.63 8.13 8.05
C MET A 320 8.56 9.05 6.83
N TYR A 321 9.65 9.17 6.09
CA TYR A 321 9.70 9.95 4.87
C TYR A 321 10.82 9.46 3.97
N TYR A 322 10.72 9.78 2.67
CA TYR A 322 11.88 9.77 1.78
C TYR A 322 12.04 11.14 1.14
N GLU A 323 13.28 11.49 0.80
CA GLU A 323 13.60 12.76 0.16
C GLU A 323 13.81 12.52 -1.34
N THR A 324 13.31 13.44 -2.17
CA THR A 324 13.65 13.54 -3.58
C THR A 324 14.17 14.93 -3.88
N ILE A 325 15.38 14.98 -4.44
CA ILE A 325 16.05 16.21 -4.83
C ILE A 325 16.02 16.30 -6.36
N TYR A 326 15.48 17.39 -6.88
CA TYR A 326 15.34 17.61 -8.31
C TYR A 326 16.45 18.47 -8.85
N TYR A 327 17.02 18.03 -9.98
CA TYR A 327 18.08 18.73 -10.68
C TYR A 327 17.72 18.94 -12.14
N SER A 328 18.18 20.07 -12.69
CA SER A 328 18.19 20.31 -14.13
C SER A 328 19.18 19.38 -14.82
N LYS A 329 19.07 19.25 -16.14
CA LYS A 329 20.09 18.59 -16.98
C LYS A 329 21.52 19.15 -16.78
N ASN A 330 21.64 20.42 -16.36
CA ASN A 330 22.89 21.12 -16.10
C ASN A 330 23.40 20.96 -14.66
N ASN A 331 22.77 20.09 -13.85
CA ASN A 331 23.05 19.87 -12.43
C ASN A 331 22.68 21.04 -11.50
N GLU A 332 21.78 21.93 -11.92
CA GLU A 332 21.27 23.00 -11.06
C GLU A 332 20.13 22.46 -10.19
N LEU A 333 20.11 22.85 -8.92
CA LEU A 333 19.05 22.46 -7.98
C LEU A 333 17.74 23.15 -8.37
N LYS A 334 16.66 22.37 -8.57
CA LYS A 334 15.32 22.90 -8.87
C LYS A 334 14.40 22.90 -7.64
N GLY A 335 14.67 22.06 -6.65
CA GLY A 335 13.93 22.00 -5.39
C GLY A 335 14.02 20.63 -4.73
N ARG A 336 13.34 20.49 -3.59
CA ARG A 336 13.23 19.23 -2.84
C ARG A 336 11.77 18.89 -2.57
N TYR A 337 11.50 17.61 -2.48
CA TYR A 337 10.22 17.04 -2.12
C TYR A 337 10.43 15.93 -1.11
N PHE A 338 9.62 15.93 -0.05
CA PHE A 338 9.65 14.96 1.03
C PHE A 338 8.27 14.32 1.09
N ASN A 339 8.22 13.03 0.75
CA ASN A 339 7.00 12.28 0.87
C ASN A 339 6.90 11.70 2.27
N ILE A 340 5.82 12.01 3.01
CA ILE A 340 5.60 11.42 4.33
C ILE A 340 4.89 10.08 4.15
N ASN A 341 5.48 9.03 4.69
CA ASN A 341 5.02 7.67 4.53
C ASN A 341 5.30 6.84 5.77
N THR A 342 4.70 5.66 5.83
CA THR A 342 5.09 4.67 6.84
C THR A 342 6.52 4.21 6.58
N PRO A 343 7.28 3.80 7.62
CA PRO A 343 8.64 3.33 7.44
C PRO A 343 8.77 2.27 6.35
N LEU A 344 9.68 2.51 5.42
CA LEU A 344 9.82 1.71 4.22
C LEU A 344 10.14 0.23 4.50
N PHE A 345 9.72 -0.61 3.57
CA PHE A 345 9.98 -2.04 3.51
C PHE A 345 10.72 -2.35 2.20
N LEU A 346 11.77 -3.17 2.27
CA LEU A 346 12.57 -3.57 1.11
C LEU A 346 12.29 -5.02 0.77
N SER A 347 11.91 -5.27 -0.49
CA SER A 347 11.66 -6.62 -1.01
C SER A 347 12.58 -6.95 -2.19
N SER A 348 12.54 -8.17 -2.71
CA SER A 348 13.29 -8.51 -3.93
C SER A 348 12.87 -7.71 -5.16
N ASN A 349 11.68 -7.11 -5.16
CA ASN A 349 11.11 -6.46 -6.34
C ASN A 349 11.19 -4.93 -6.27
N GLY A 350 11.62 -4.36 -5.15
CA GLY A 350 11.74 -2.91 -4.99
C GLY A 350 11.52 -2.39 -3.57
N ILE A 351 11.39 -1.07 -3.50
CA ILE A 351 11.11 -0.32 -2.28
C ILE A 351 9.60 -0.20 -2.13
N HIS A 352 9.08 -0.47 -0.93
CA HIS A 352 7.65 -0.38 -0.62
C HIS A 352 7.44 0.55 0.57
N TYR A 353 6.39 1.34 0.53
CA TYR A 353 5.90 2.11 1.67
C TYR A 353 4.41 2.38 1.49
N ASN A 354 3.74 2.73 2.58
CA ASN A 354 2.37 3.23 2.54
C ASN A 354 2.43 4.76 2.66
N ASP A 355 1.94 5.44 1.64
CA ASP A 355 1.83 6.88 1.59
C ASP A 355 0.85 7.38 2.67
N LEU A 356 1.19 8.50 3.31
CA LEU A 356 0.35 9.08 4.36
C LEU A 356 -0.39 10.34 3.87
N GLU A 357 -0.38 10.60 2.55
CA GLU A 357 -1.16 11.66 1.89
C GLU A 357 -0.88 13.07 2.45
N ILE A 358 0.33 13.27 2.98
CA ILE A 358 0.85 14.57 3.40
C ILE A 358 2.30 14.63 2.93
N ASP A 359 2.70 15.78 2.39
CA ASP A 359 4.05 15.96 1.86
C ASP A 359 4.63 17.30 2.33
N VAL A 360 5.95 17.41 2.25
CA VAL A 360 6.67 18.68 2.44
C VAL A 360 7.44 18.99 1.17
N ILE A 361 7.32 20.22 0.68
CA ILE A 361 8.11 20.72 -0.44
C ILE A 361 9.11 21.76 0.04
N GLU A 362 10.19 21.89 -0.71
CA GLU A 362 11.12 23.00 -0.60
C GLU A 362 11.40 23.57 -1.99
N PRO A 363 10.64 24.61 -2.39
CA PRO A 363 10.93 25.32 -3.62
C PRO A 363 12.27 26.05 -3.52
N LEU A 364 12.90 26.27 -4.67
CA LEU A 364 14.17 26.99 -4.73
C LEU A 364 14.02 28.39 -4.09
N ASN A 365 14.91 28.71 -3.16
CA ASN A 365 14.96 30.00 -2.45
C ASN A 365 13.68 30.35 -1.66
N LYS A 366 12.85 29.36 -1.30
CA LYS A 366 11.65 29.54 -0.47
C LYS A 366 11.71 28.64 0.76
N PRO A 367 11.02 29.01 1.86
CA PRO A 367 10.88 28.12 3.00
C PRO A 367 10.15 26.84 2.62
N ARG A 368 10.30 25.81 3.46
CA ARG A 368 9.56 24.56 3.31
C ARG A 368 8.07 24.78 3.58
N GLU A 369 7.22 24.08 2.84
CA GLU A 369 5.77 24.16 2.93
C GLU A 369 5.17 22.74 3.03
N ILE A 370 4.15 22.56 3.87
CA ILE A 370 3.38 21.32 3.94
C ILE A 370 2.25 21.40 2.91
N ILE A 371 2.07 20.34 2.13
CA ILE A 371 1.00 20.22 1.13
C ILE A 371 0.15 18.97 1.38
N ASP A 372 -1.00 18.90 0.72
CA ASP A 372 -1.93 17.77 0.69
C ASP A 372 -2.53 17.30 2.04
N LYS A 373 -2.32 18.04 3.12
CA LYS A 373 -2.86 17.78 4.47
C LYS A 373 -4.35 17.41 4.50
N GLY A 374 -5.18 17.95 3.61
CA GLY A 374 -6.61 17.66 3.55
C GLY A 374 -6.95 16.17 3.33
N LEU A 375 -6.12 15.43 2.59
CA LEU A 375 -6.31 13.99 2.41
C LEU A 375 -6.00 13.21 3.69
N LEU A 376 -4.88 13.51 4.36
CA LEU A 376 -4.55 12.94 5.66
C LEU A 376 -5.63 13.22 6.71
N ASP A 377 -6.09 14.47 6.82
CA ASP A 377 -7.16 14.87 7.74
C ASP A 377 -8.43 14.05 7.49
N LYS A 378 -8.81 13.88 6.21
CA LYS A 378 -9.98 13.09 5.85
C LYS A 378 -9.80 11.60 6.15
N ALA A 379 -8.61 11.05 5.94
CA ALA A 379 -8.30 9.68 6.29
C ALA A 379 -8.43 9.43 7.81
N PHE A 380 -8.04 10.41 8.63
CA PHE A 380 -8.23 10.36 10.08
C PHE A 380 -9.69 10.48 10.49
N GLU A 381 -10.44 11.44 9.95
CA GLU A 381 -11.88 11.61 10.18
C GLU A 381 -12.68 10.33 9.86
N LEU A 382 -12.31 9.65 8.77
CA LEU A 382 -12.91 8.39 8.34
C LEU A 382 -12.41 7.16 9.13
N ASN A 383 -11.58 7.34 10.17
CA ASN A 383 -10.97 6.29 10.97
C ASN A 383 -10.16 5.25 10.16
N LEU A 384 -9.57 5.66 9.04
CA LEU A 384 -8.73 4.79 8.19
C LEU A 384 -7.30 4.68 8.73
N ILE A 385 -6.87 5.64 9.54
CA ILE A 385 -5.59 5.67 10.23
C ILE A 385 -5.81 5.94 11.72
N SER A 386 -4.90 5.44 12.57
CA SER A 386 -4.98 5.71 14.00
C SER A 386 -4.53 7.12 14.34
N GLU A 387 -5.04 7.66 15.44
CA GLU A 387 -4.61 8.95 16.01
C GLU A 387 -3.08 9.01 16.20
N GLN A 388 -2.48 7.92 16.69
CA GLN A 388 -1.02 7.84 16.85
C GLN A 388 -0.29 8.00 15.51
N LEU A 389 -0.79 7.42 14.43
CA LEU A 389 -0.18 7.53 13.10
C LEU A 389 -0.39 8.93 12.52
N TYR A 390 -1.59 9.50 12.67
CA TYR A 390 -1.90 10.86 12.27
C TYR A 390 -0.96 11.87 12.96
N ASN A 391 -0.87 11.84 14.29
CA ASN A 391 -0.02 12.74 15.07
C ASN A 391 1.46 12.61 14.69
N LYS A 392 1.96 11.38 14.48
CA LYS A 392 3.33 11.15 14.01
C LYS A 392 3.59 11.70 12.60
N SER A 393 2.60 11.63 11.73
CA SER A 393 2.69 12.14 10.35
C SER A 393 2.80 13.66 10.36
N ILE A 394 1.95 14.33 11.14
CA ILE A 394 1.98 15.79 11.35
C ILE A 394 3.30 16.21 12.00
N ASP A 395 3.72 15.57 13.09
CA ASP A 395 4.99 15.87 13.77
C ASP A 395 6.20 15.72 12.82
N THR A 396 6.23 14.65 12.02
CA THR A 396 7.29 14.44 11.03
C THR A 396 7.30 15.54 9.97
N ALA A 397 6.12 15.91 9.45
CA ALA A 397 5.97 16.97 8.45
C ALA A 397 6.41 18.33 9.01
N GLU A 398 6.00 18.67 10.25
CA GLU A 398 6.38 19.93 10.91
C GLU A 398 7.88 19.99 11.21
N LYS A 399 8.49 18.90 11.69
CA LYS A 399 9.94 18.82 11.92
C LYS A 399 10.75 18.93 10.64
N LEU A 400 10.24 18.39 9.54
CA LEU A 400 10.83 18.62 8.21
C LEU A 400 10.66 20.08 7.80
N ARG A 401 9.46 20.66 7.95
CA ARG A 401 9.17 22.05 7.60
C ARG A 401 10.05 23.05 8.38
N SER A 402 10.23 22.84 9.69
CA SER A 402 11.04 23.68 10.56
C SER A 402 12.55 23.51 10.36
N GLY A 403 12.98 22.42 9.73
CA GLY A 403 14.39 22.08 9.56
C GLY A 403 15.03 21.39 10.77
N GLU A 404 14.25 20.99 11.77
CA GLU A 404 14.72 20.14 12.88
C GLU A 404 15.24 18.80 12.35
N ILE A 405 14.51 18.20 11.38
CA ILE A 405 15.01 17.07 10.61
C ILE A 405 15.82 17.60 9.42
N LEU A 406 17.13 17.35 9.47
CA LEU A 406 18.05 17.68 8.39
C LEU A 406 17.91 16.70 7.23
N SER A 407 17.73 17.24 6.02
CA SER A 407 17.79 16.48 4.77
C SER A 407 19.21 15.97 4.49
N GLU A 408 19.35 15.03 3.55
CA GLU A 408 20.68 14.57 3.13
C GLU A 408 21.53 15.68 2.50
N LEU A 409 20.90 16.57 1.74
CA LEU A 409 21.59 17.73 1.20
C LEU A 409 21.99 18.70 2.30
N ASP A 410 21.17 18.88 3.34
CA ASP A 410 21.51 19.72 4.50
C ASP A 410 22.73 19.16 5.25
N LYS A 411 22.75 17.84 5.49
CA LYS A 411 23.88 17.15 6.12
C LYS A 411 25.15 17.30 5.29
N LYS A 412 25.06 17.15 3.96
CA LYS A 412 26.19 17.33 3.04
C LYS A 412 26.72 18.76 3.10
N ASN A 413 25.84 19.75 2.98
CA ASN A 413 26.20 21.17 3.03
C ASN A 413 26.83 21.55 4.37
N ARG A 414 26.29 21.04 5.49
CA ARG A 414 26.85 21.26 6.84
C ARG A 414 28.25 20.65 6.98
N ARG A 415 28.47 19.43 6.49
CA ARG A 415 29.81 18.80 6.47
C ARG A 415 30.81 19.61 5.64
N SER A 416 30.42 20.07 4.45
CA SER A 416 31.28 20.91 3.60
C SER A 416 31.61 22.25 4.26
N ARG A 417 30.66 22.89 4.95
CA ARG A 417 30.90 24.13 5.72
C ARG A 417 31.85 23.90 6.89
N LEU A 418 31.66 22.81 7.64
CA LEU A 418 32.55 22.43 8.75
C LEU A 418 33.97 22.15 8.27
N TYR A 419 34.13 21.47 7.13
CA TYR A 419 35.44 21.20 6.52
C TYR A 419 36.15 22.52 6.14
N ARG A 420 35.48 23.41 5.40
CA ARG A 420 36.02 24.74 5.05
C ARG A 420 36.38 25.59 6.28
N LYS A 421 35.61 25.46 7.38
CA LYS A 421 35.91 26.16 8.63
C LYS A 421 37.17 25.62 9.29
N ARG A 422 37.40 24.30 9.25
CA ARG A 422 38.64 23.67 9.74
C ARG A 422 39.85 24.07 8.90
N GLU A 423 39.74 24.01 7.57
CA GLU A 423 40.83 24.46 6.68
C GLU A 423 41.22 25.91 6.97
N LYS A 424 40.26 26.82 7.14
CA LYS A 424 40.56 28.21 7.52
C LYS A 424 41.26 28.32 8.87
N GLN A 425 40.83 27.56 9.88
CA GLN A 425 41.48 27.55 11.20
C GLN A 425 42.90 26.97 11.15
N ASP A 426 43.14 25.94 10.34
CA ASP A 426 44.46 25.35 10.16
C ASP A 426 45.40 26.33 9.40
N THR A 427 44.88 27.05 8.41
CA THR A 427 45.63 28.08 7.67
C THR A 427 45.98 29.27 8.56
N GLU A 428 45.02 29.78 9.34
CA GLU A 428 45.24 30.87 10.31
C GLU A 428 46.22 30.47 11.43
N LYS A 429 46.27 29.18 11.78
CA LYS A 429 47.24 28.66 12.74
C LYS A 429 48.64 28.58 12.14
N MET A 430 48.78 28.06 10.91
CA MET A 430 50.06 28.05 10.20
C MET A 430 50.61 29.47 9.98
N GLU A 431 49.77 30.44 9.63
CA GLU A 431 50.19 31.85 9.50
C GLU A 431 50.60 32.50 10.84
N LYS A 432 50.08 32.01 11.98
CA LYS A 432 50.50 32.47 13.31
C LYS A 432 51.81 31.82 13.74
N ASP A 433 51.94 30.51 13.57
CA ASP A 433 53.16 29.77 13.87
C ASP A 433 54.33 30.32 13.03
N GLN A 434 54.09 30.64 11.75
CA GLN A 434 55.09 31.25 10.85
C GLN A 434 55.46 32.69 11.24
N LYS A 435 54.52 33.47 11.81
CA LYS A 435 54.82 34.81 12.37
C LYS A 435 55.52 34.78 13.72
N GLU A 436 55.38 33.69 14.47
CA GLU A 436 56.14 33.46 15.71
C GLU A 436 57.57 33.01 15.37
N ASP A 437 57.74 32.12 14.39
CA ASP A 437 59.06 31.71 13.86
C ASP A 437 59.83 32.90 13.23
N ASP A 438 59.15 33.78 12.48
CA ASP A 438 59.76 35.00 11.90
C ASP A 438 60.14 36.03 12.99
N LYS A 439 59.50 35.98 14.17
CA LYS A 439 59.87 36.84 15.32
C LYS A 439 61.03 36.27 16.13
N GLU A 440 61.14 34.96 16.25
CA GLU A 440 62.28 34.30 16.91
C GLU A 440 63.56 34.34 16.04
N THR A 441 63.42 34.35 14.71
CA THR A 441 64.58 34.47 13.80
C THR A 441 64.99 35.92 13.49
N GLY A 442 64.11 36.90 13.73
CA GLY A 442 64.38 38.32 13.56
C GLY A 442 65.17 38.98 14.70
N SER A 443 65.35 38.31 15.85
CA SER A 443 66.10 38.87 17.00
C SER A 443 67.61 38.61 16.99
N ASP A 444 68.13 37.84 16.03
CA ASP A 444 69.56 37.46 15.95
C ASP A 444 70.35 38.22 14.86
N SER A 445 69.85 39.37 14.37
CA SER A 445 70.52 40.12 13.27
C SER A 445 70.75 41.62 13.53
N GLU A 446 70.77 42.06 14.78
CA GLU A 446 71.20 43.43 15.17
C GLU A 446 72.33 43.39 16.23
N GLU A 447 73.42 42.68 15.97
CA GLU A 447 74.73 42.93 16.60
C GLU A 447 75.85 42.68 15.57
N GLU A 448 76.18 43.69 14.78
CA GLU A 448 77.51 43.86 14.13
C GLU A 448 78.03 45.28 14.37
#